data_AF-A0A661MS20-F1
#
_entry.id   AF-A0A661MS20-F1
#
_cell.length_a   1.000
_cell.length_b   1.000
_cell.length_c   1.000
_cell.angle_alpha   90.00
_cell.angle_beta   90.00
_cell.angle_gamma   90.00
#
_symmetry.space_group_name_H-M   'P 1'
#
loop_
_entity.id
_entity.type
_entity.pdbx_description
1 polymer ?
#
loop_
_entity_poly.entity_id
_entity_poly.type
_entity_poly.pdbx_seq_one_letter_code
_entity_poly.pdbx_strand_id
1 'polypeptide(L)'
;MNYTGHHKHGAYLVASSDLPGFSRDEQALVAALVRGHRRKLDDSYFELLPPELRTMAKRLCALLRLAILLNRSRNPDVVPLPLLTASGDELALTFDEEWLAAHPLVQADLDREQRLTKGTLSTHVTV
;
A
#
# COMPACT_ATOMS: atom_id res chain seq x y z
N MET A 1 -0.03 14.86 19.52
CA MET A 1 -0.18 13.89 18.40
C MET A 1 0.94 14.12 17.41
N ASN A 2 1.89 13.19 17.30
CA ASN A 2 3.08 13.37 16.47
C ASN A 2 2.81 12.84 15.05
N TYR A 3 2.81 13.75 14.07
CA TYR A 3 2.44 13.48 12.66
C TYR A 3 3.40 12.48 11.95
N THR A 4 4.56 12.21 12.55
CA THR A 4 5.64 11.41 11.95
C THR A 4 5.54 9.90 12.22
N GLY A 5 4.62 9.45 13.09
CA GLY A 5 4.49 8.05 13.52
C GLY A 5 3.08 7.45 13.42
N HIS A 6 2.15 8.12 12.76
CA HIS A 6 0.73 7.78 12.77
C HIS A 6 0.37 6.37 12.25
N HIS A 7 1.15 5.76 11.36
CA HIS A 7 0.91 4.37 10.92
C HIS A 7 1.15 3.37 12.06
N LYS A 8 2.13 3.64 12.94
CA LYS A 8 2.39 2.84 14.15
C LYS A 8 1.32 3.07 15.22
N HIS A 9 0.96 4.33 15.46
CA HIS A 9 -0.10 4.67 16.43
C HIS A 9 -1.49 4.21 15.98
N GLY A 10 -1.79 4.31 14.68
CA GLY A 10 -3.03 3.83 14.09
C GLY A 10 -3.13 2.31 14.14
N ALA A 11 -2.05 1.60 13.82
CA ALA A 11 -2.01 0.14 13.97
C ALA A 11 -2.17 -0.28 15.43
N TYR A 12 -1.54 0.44 16.38
CA TYR A 12 -1.71 0.20 17.81
C TYR A 12 -3.14 0.46 18.28
N LEU A 13 -3.75 1.58 17.89
CA LEU A 13 -5.14 1.90 18.19
C LEU A 13 -6.08 0.83 17.66
N VAL A 14 -5.94 0.43 16.39
CA VAL A 14 -6.77 -0.64 15.80
C VAL A 14 -6.55 -1.95 16.54
N ALA A 15 -5.31 -2.31 16.87
CA ALA A 15 -5.00 -3.57 17.56
C ALA A 15 -5.44 -3.59 19.04
N SER A 16 -5.55 -2.43 19.69
CA SER A 16 -5.89 -2.30 21.12
C SER A 16 -7.31 -1.78 21.39
N SER A 17 -8.11 -1.51 20.34
CA SER A 17 -9.51 -1.10 20.47
C SER A 17 -10.45 -2.29 20.31
N ASP A 18 -11.58 -2.31 21.00
CA ASP A 18 -12.67 -3.21 20.63
C ASP A 18 -13.33 -2.69 19.36
N LEU A 19 -13.39 -3.54 18.32
CA LEU A 19 -14.08 -3.26 17.06
C LEU A 19 -15.29 -4.19 16.94
N PRO A 20 -16.48 -3.75 17.39
CA PRO A 20 -17.70 -4.55 17.29
C PRO A 20 -17.95 -4.95 15.82
N GLY A 21 -18.16 -6.25 15.60
CA GLY A 21 -18.40 -6.80 14.26
C GLY A 21 -17.13 -7.25 13.52
N PHE A 22 -15.94 -7.10 14.09
CA PHE A 22 -14.70 -7.67 13.58
C PHE A 22 -14.28 -8.89 14.41
N SER A 23 -13.90 -9.96 13.75
CA SER A 23 -13.12 -11.04 14.37
C SER A 23 -11.71 -10.56 14.70
N ARG A 24 -11.01 -11.31 15.57
CA ARG A 24 -9.62 -11.01 15.93
C ARG A 24 -8.69 -11.00 14.71
N ASP A 25 -8.91 -11.90 13.76
CA ASP A 25 -8.08 -12.01 12.55
C ASP A 25 -8.35 -10.85 11.58
N GLU A 26 -9.61 -10.41 11.43
CA GLU A 26 -9.94 -9.24 10.62
C GLU A 26 -9.37 -7.96 11.23
N GLN A 27 -9.47 -7.80 12.55
CA GLN A 27 -8.88 -6.67 13.25
C GLN A 27 -7.34 -6.67 13.12
N ALA A 28 -6.70 -7.84 13.24
CA ALA A 28 -5.27 -7.97 13.03
C ALA A 28 -4.88 -7.64 11.58
N LEU A 29 -5.67 -8.06 10.59
CA LEU A 29 -5.48 -7.73 9.18
C LEU A 29 -5.54 -6.22 8.97
N VAL A 30 -6.58 -5.54 9.47
CA VAL A 30 -6.71 -4.08 9.38
C VAL A 30 -5.52 -3.39 10.03
N ALA A 31 -5.09 -3.84 11.22
CA ALA A 31 -3.92 -3.29 11.90
C ALA A 31 -2.63 -3.46 11.08
N ALA A 32 -2.43 -4.61 10.44
CA ALA A 32 -1.29 -4.87 9.57
C ALA A 32 -1.31 -3.97 8.32
N LEU A 33 -2.47 -3.78 7.68
CA LEU A 33 -2.62 -2.86 6.54
C LEU A 33 -2.32 -1.42 6.94
N VAL A 34 -2.87 -0.95 8.08
CA VAL A 34 -2.59 0.39 8.63
C VAL A 34 -1.12 0.53 9.01
N ARG A 35 -0.45 -0.52 9.45
CA ARG A 35 0.99 -0.47 9.75
C ARG A 35 1.84 -0.37 8.48
N GLY A 36 1.49 -1.15 7.47
CA GLY A 36 2.26 -1.31 6.23
C GLY A 36 1.96 -0.27 5.14
N HIS A 37 0.90 0.52 5.22
CA HIS A 37 0.48 1.41 4.13
C HIS A 37 1.42 2.58 3.79
N ARG A 38 2.50 2.82 4.56
CA ARG A 38 3.45 3.91 4.30
C ARG A 38 4.86 3.54 4.75
N ARG A 39 5.86 4.18 4.14
CA ARG A 39 7.31 3.97 4.39
C ARG A 39 7.77 2.59 3.94
N LYS A 40 8.95 2.15 4.42
CA LYS A 40 9.52 0.84 4.09
C LYS A 40 8.53 -0.26 4.52
N LEU A 41 8.20 -1.15 3.60
CA LEU A 41 7.40 -2.33 3.90
C LEU A 41 8.31 -3.39 4.54
N ASP A 42 7.82 -4.01 5.60
CA ASP A 42 8.57 -5.01 6.37
C ASP A 42 7.68 -6.23 6.57
N ASP A 43 8.22 -7.41 6.28
CA ASP A 43 7.51 -8.68 6.39
C ASP A 43 7.05 -8.98 7.82
N SER A 44 7.77 -8.48 8.83
CA SER A 44 7.41 -8.63 10.25
C SER A 44 6.05 -8.05 10.60
N TYR A 45 5.51 -7.13 9.79
CA TYR A 45 4.20 -6.53 10.03
C TYR A 45 3.05 -7.53 9.83
N PHE A 46 3.31 -8.62 9.12
CA PHE A 46 2.32 -9.64 8.77
C PHE A 46 2.52 -10.94 9.55
N GLU A 47 3.59 -11.08 10.32
CA GLU A 47 3.91 -12.32 11.07
C GLU A 47 2.86 -12.66 12.14
N LEU A 48 2.18 -11.65 12.68
CA LEU A 48 1.11 -11.82 13.66
C LEU A 48 -0.19 -12.36 13.04
N LEU A 49 -0.29 -12.39 11.72
CA LEU A 49 -1.44 -12.97 11.02
C LEU A 49 -1.29 -14.50 10.89
N PRO A 50 -2.41 -15.24 10.88
CA PRO A 50 -2.44 -16.62 10.43
C PRO A 50 -1.71 -16.79 9.08
N PRO A 51 -0.88 -17.84 8.89
CA PRO A 51 -0.09 -18.04 7.68
C PRO A 51 -0.88 -17.90 6.38
N GLU A 52 -2.12 -18.40 6.36
CA GLU A 52 -3.07 -18.35 5.25
C GLU A 52 -3.48 -16.92 4.85
N LEU A 53 -3.45 -15.96 5.78
CA LEU A 53 -3.81 -14.57 5.53
C LEU A 53 -2.62 -13.71 5.11
N ARG A 54 -1.38 -14.15 5.33
CA ARG A 54 -0.17 -13.32 5.14
C ARG A 54 0.00 -12.87 3.70
N THR A 55 -0.13 -13.79 2.74
CA THR A 55 0.02 -13.48 1.32
C THR A 55 -1.06 -12.51 0.85
N MET A 56 -2.32 -12.74 1.25
CA MET A 56 -3.42 -11.83 0.95
C MET A 56 -3.17 -10.45 1.56
N ALA A 57 -2.74 -10.38 2.83
CA ALA A 57 -2.48 -9.13 3.52
C ALA A 57 -1.37 -8.31 2.85
N LYS A 58 -0.27 -8.96 2.44
CA LYS A 58 0.81 -8.30 1.69
C LYS A 58 0.30 -7.70 0.38
N ARG A 59 -0.48 -8.46 -0.39
CA ARG A 59 -1.07 -8.00 -1.66
C ARG A 59 -2.05 -6.84 -1.48
N LEU A 60 -2.95 -6.94 -0.50
CA LEU A 60 -3.85 -5.84 -0.15
C LEU A 60 -3.10 -4.60 0.31
N CYS A 61 -2.00 -4.77 1.06
CA CYS A 61 -1.16 -3.66 1.48
C CYS A 61 -0.53 -2.96 0.27
N ALA A 62 -0.04 -3.71 -0.72
CA ALA A 62 0.48 -3.17 -1.98
C ALA A 62 -0.56 -2.30 -2.71
N LEU A 63 -1.76 -2.85 -2.88
CA LEU A 63 -2.86 -2.16 -3.55
C LEU A 63 -3.25 -0.87 -2.81
N LEU A 64 -3.34 -0.94 -1.48
CA LEU A 64 -3.63 0.22 -0.64
C LEU A 64 -2.56 1.31 -0.79
N ARG A 65 -1.28 0.92 -0.83
CA ARG A 65 -0.17 1.87 -1.00
C ARG A 65 -0.22 2.56 -2.35
N LEU A 66 -0.49 1.82 -3.43
CA LEU A 66 -0.68 2.37 -4.77
C LEU A 66 -1.88 3.32 -4.81
N ALA A 67 -3.02 2.92 -4.24
CA ALA A 67 -4.21 3.76 -4.18
C ALA A 67 -3.95 5.09 -3.44
N ILE A 68 -3.24 5.05 -2.32
CA ILE A 68 -2.87 6.26 -1.55
C ILE A 68 -1.90 7.14 -2.34
N LEU A 69 -0.92 6.54 -3.03
CA LEU A 69 0.05 7.27 -3.85
C LEU A 69 -0.64 8.04 -4.97
N LEU A 70 -1.52 7.37 -5.71
CA LEU A 70 -2.25 7.98 -6.83
C LEU A 70 -3.19 9.09 -6.35
N ASN A 71 -3.74 9.01 -5.14
CA ASN A 71 -4.61 10.04 -4.57
C ASN A 71 -3.88 11.16 -3.80
N ARG A 72 -2.54 11.18 -3.80
CA ARG A 72 -1.77 12.07 -2.92
C ARG A 72 -1.93 13.56 -3.25
N SER A 73 -2.08 13.92 -4.53
CA SER A 73 -2.24 15.33 -4.94
C SER A 73 -3.55 15.94 -4.44
N ARG A 74 -4.53 15.10 -4.05
CA ARG A 74 -5.92 15.50 -3.76
C ARG A 74 -6.50 16.42 -4.85
N ASN A 75 -5.93 16.35 -6.06
CA ASN A 75 -6.42 17.12 -7.18
C ASN A 75 -7.73 16.45 -7.63
N PRO A 76 -8.84 17.18 -7.72
CA PRO A 76 -10.09 16.65 -8.27
C PRO A 76 -9.98 16.23 -9.73
N ASP A 77 -8.94 16.64 -10.45
CA ASP A 77 -8.65 16.10 -11.79
C ASP A 77 -8.45 14.59 -11.68
N VAL A 78 -9.30 13.85 -12.39
CA VAL A 78 -9.33 12.40 -12.39
C VAL A 78 -7.95 11.88 -12.77
N VAL A 79 -7.22 11.32 -11.80
CA VAL A 79 -6.02 10.53 -12.10
C VAL A 79 -6.49 9.36 -12.96
N PRO A 80 -6.02 9.23 -14.22
CA PRO A 80 -6.40 8.12 -15.06
C PRO A 80 -6.05 6.83 -14.33
N LEU A 81 -7.02 5.93 -14.23
CA LEU A 81 -6.80 4.65 -13.60
C LEU A 81 -5.80 3.87 -14.47
N PRO A 82 -4.60 3.56 -13.97
CA PRO A 82 -3.65 2.76 -14.73
C PRO A 82 -4.20 1.35 -14.94
N LEU A 83 -3.78 0.71 -16.02
CA LEU A 83 -3.98 -0.73 -16.16
C LEU A 83 -3.05 -1.43 -15.16
N LEU A 84 -3.63 -2.20 -14.25
CA LEU A 84 -2.88 -2.99 -13.29
C LEU A 84 -2.94 -4.46 -13.69
N THR A 85 -1.78 -5.08 -13.88
CA THR A 85 -1.64 -6.52 -14.07
C THR A 85 -0.85 -7.13 -12.93
N ALA A 86 -1.23 -8.35 -12.52
CA ALA A 86 -0.60 -9.06 -11.42
C ALA A 86 -0.14 -10.44 -11.90
N SER A 87 1.11 -10.79 -11.61
CA SER A 87 1.70 -12.10 -11.89
C SER A 87 2.48 -12.57 -10.67
N GLY A 88 1.93 -13.53 -9.93
CA GLY A 88 2.51 -13.96 -8.65
C GLY A 88 2.57 -12.82 -7.64
N ASP A 89 3.79 -12.39 -7.29
CA ASP A 89 4.06 -11.26 -6.38
C ASP A 89 4.60 -10.02 -7.12
N GLU A 90 4.46 -10.02 -8.44
CA GLU A 90 4.75 -8.88 -9.30
C GLU A 90 3.47 -8.12 -9.66
N LEU A 91 3.51 -6.80 -9.53
CA LEU A 91 2.47 -5.87 -9.96
C LEU A 91 3.05 -4.95 -11.04
N ALA A 92 2.44 -4.94 -12.22
CA ALA A 92 2.80 -4.01 -13.28
C ALA A 92 1.68 -2.98 -13.48
N LEU A 93 2.05 -1.70 -13.40
CA LEU A 93 1.15 -0.57 -13.69
C LEU A 93 1.52 0.00 -15.05
N THR A 94 0.55 0.08 -15.95
CA THR A 94 0.70 0.73 -17.25
C THR A 94 -0.06 2.05 -17.27
N PHE A 95 0.65 3.13 -17.61
CA PHE A 95 0.11 4.47 -17.77
C PHE A 95 0.21 4.91 -19.23
N ASP A 96 -0.63 5.86 -19.62
CA ASP A 96 -0.45 6.58 -20.87
C ASP A 96 0.86 7.39 -20.84
N GLU A 97 1.65 7.31 -21.92
CA GLU A 97 2.98 7.94 -22.04
C GLU A 97 2.92 9.45 -21.90
N GLU A 98 1.99 10.08 -22.61
CA GLU A 98 1.82 11.54 -22.62
C GLU A 98 1.38 12.02 -21.23
N TRP A 99 0.48 11.28 -20.58
CA TRP A 99 0.06 11.59 -19.22
C TRP A 99 1.20 11.46 -18.23
N LEU A 100 1.99 10.39 -18.25
CA LEU A 100 3.08 10.20 -17.29
C LEU A 100 4.16 11.27 -17.47
N ALA A 101 4.47 11.63 -18.73
CA ALA A 101 5.39 12.72 -19.05
C ALA A 101 4.88 14.09 -18.52
N ALA A 102 3.57 14.31 -18.55
CA ALA A 102 2.95 15.52 -17.99
C ALA A 102 2.88 15.54 -16.45
N HIS A 103 3.10 14.39 -15.77
CA HIS A 103 2.97 14.24 -14.32
C HIS A 103 4.26 13.72 -13.64
N PRO A 104 5.38 14.45 -13.72
CA PRO A 104 6.69 13.99 -13.22
C PRO A 104 6.72 13.73 -11.70
N LEU A 105 5.85 14.38 -10.92
CA LEU A 105 5.73 14.11 -9.48
C LEU A 105 5.15 12.73 -9.20
N VAL A 106 4.20 12.26 -10.03
CA VAL A 106 3.63 10.91 -9.92
C VAL A 106 4.70 9.88 -10.24
N GLN A 107 5.48 10.09 -11.31
CA GLN A 107 6.61 9.24 -11.66
C GLN A 107 7.64 9.14 -10.51
N ALA A 108 8.05 10.27 -9.94
CA ALA A 108 9.00 10.30 -8.83
C ALA A 108 8.47 9.58 -7.57
N ASP A 109 7.16 9.67 -7.32
CA ASP A 109 6.51 8.95 -6.22
C ASP A 109 6.44 7.44 -6.49
N LEU A 110 6.13 7.00 -7.71
CA LEU A 110 6.14 5.60 -8.12
C LEU A 110 7.54 4.99 -8.00
N ASP A 111 8.58 5.69 -8.46
CA ASP A 111 9.98 5.26 -8.32
C ASP A 111 10.37 5.09 -6.85
N ARG A 112 9.90 6.00 -5.99
CA ARG A 112 10.12 5.90 -4.55
C ARG A 112 9.43 4.69 -3.98
N GLU A 113 8.20 4.42 -4.41
CA GLU A 113 7.40 3.30 -3.94
C GLU A 113 8.04 1.96 -4.29
N GLN A 114 8.51 1.78 -5.52
CA GLN A 114 9.26 0.59 -5.94
C GLN A 114 10.46 0.30 -5.03
N ARG A 115 11.19 1.36 -4.61
CA ARG A 115 12.33 1.20 -3.68
C ARG A 115 11.91 0.79 -2.27
N LEU A 116 10.72 1.17 -1.81
CA LEU A 116 10.24 0.88 -0.46
C LEU A 116 9.65 -0.53 -0.31
N THR A 117 9.17 -1.10 -1.41
CA THR A 117 8.56 -2.44 -1.45
C THR A 117 9.53 -3.54 -1.91
N LYS A 118 10.65 -3.15 -2.53
CA LYS A 118 11.70 -4.06 -3.00
C LYS A 118 12.13 -5.05 -1.92
N GLY A 119 11.88 -6.34 -2.17
CA GLY A 119 12.19 -7.46 -1.26
C GLY A 119 10.97 -8.10 -0.61
N THR A 120 9.86 -7.35 -0.48
CA THR A 120 8.56 -7.90 -0.04
C THR A 120 7.61 -8.11 -1.22
N LEU A 121 7.65 -7.22 -2.21
CA LEU A 121 6.86 -7.26 -3.45
C LEU A 121 7.65 -6.63 -4.61
N SER A 122 7.40 -7.08 -5.84
CA SER A 122 7.95 -6.46 -7.04
C SER A 122 6.88 -5.57 -7.68
N THR A 123 7.17 -4.28 -7.84
CA THR A 123 6.28 -3.35 -8.54
C THR A 123 7.04 -2.75 -9.71
N HIS A 124 6.46 -2.81 -10.90
CA HIS A 124 7.01 -2.29 -12.13
C HIS A 124 6.05 -1.26 -12.72
N VAL A 125 6.61 -0.18 -13.26
CA VAL A 125 5.86 0.81 -14.02
C VAL A 125 6.27 0.64 -15.46
N THR A 126 5.28 0.38 -16.31
CA THR A 126 5.43 0.28 -17.76
C THR A 126 4.70 1.48 -18.38
N VAL A 127 5.22 1.95 -19.49
CA VAL A 127 4.58 2.95 -20.35
C VAL A 127 4.06 2.22 -21.58
#